data_AF-C7XS94-F1
#
_entry.id   AF-C7XS94-F1
#
_cell.length_a   1.000
_cell.length_b   1.000
_cell.length_c   1.000
_cell.angle_alpha   90.00
_cell.angle_beta   90.00
_cell.angle_gamma   90.00
#
_symmetry.space_group_name_H-M   'P 1'
#
loop_
_entity.id
_entity.type
_entity.pdbx_description
1 polymer ?
#
loop_
_entity_poly.entity_id
_entity_poly.type
_entity_poly.pdbx_seq_one_letter_code
_entity_poly.pdbx_strand_id
1 'polypeptide(L)'
;MKKKVLVPVFLLEILEKDCSFFKISKDNLCNQILLKFSLRFCLKYQEDMIFEENDYLQFNIHKDNQRLFSELSRKVKELSDSELLREVFLAYAILPPFLRETHLFKEKVNFLHSSYKDQKVIKIDSLSEIIEGKVEKIFRCPNTDYLKIMIHKKEFYVSQIRVIS
;
A
#
# COMPACT_ATOMS: atom_id res chain seq x y z
N MET A 1 8.18 -6.76 16.86
CA MET A 1 9.01 -7.97 16.62
C MET A 1 9.83 -7.74 15.36
N LYS A 2 11.17 -7.79 15.42
CA LYS A 2 12.02 -7.59 14.23
C LYS A 2 12.00 -8.83 13.34
N LYS A 3 11.85 -8.63 12.02
CA LYS A 3 11.91 -9.69 11.00
C LYS A 3 12.96 -9.35 9.95
N LYS A 4 13.64 -10.38 9.45
CA LYS A 4 14.60 -10.33 8.35
C LYS A 4 14.20 -11.42 7.36
N VAL A 5 13.84 -11.03 6.13
CA VAL A 5 13.29 -11.92 5.11
C VAL A 5 14.10 -11.73 3.83
N LEU A 6 14.56 -12.81 3.23
CA LEU A 6 15.20 -12.78 1.91
C LEU A 6 14.10 -12.65 0.84
N VAL A 7 14.16 -11.62 0.00
CA VAL A 7 13.12 -11.26 -0.99
C VAL A 7 13.77 -10.84 -2.31
N PRO A 8 13.04 -10.92 -3.44
CA PRO A 8 13.52 -10.38 -4.72
C PRO A 8 13.87 -8.90 -4.65
N VAL A 9 14.92 -8.47 -5.34
CA VAL A 9 15.39 -7.06 -5.35
C VAL A 9 14.30 -6.14 -5.90
N PHE A 10 13.55 -6.53 -6.93
CA PHE A 10 12.45 -5.72 -7.46
C PHE A 10 11.41 -5.35 -6.38
N LEU A 11 11.15 -6.24 -5.41
CA LEU A 11 10.21 -5.97 -4.32
C LEU A 11 10.75 -4.82 -3.45
N LEU A 12 12.05 -4.80 -3.18
CA LEU A 12 12.69 -3.72 -2.42
C LEU A 12 12.58 -2.39 -3.16
N GLU A 13 12.81 -2.38 -4.47
CA GLU A 13 12.67 -1.18 -5.31
C GLU A 13 11.23 -0.64 -5.29
N ILE A 14 10.24 -1.52 -5.38
CA ILE A 14 8.83 -1.14 -5.27
C ILE A 14 8.52 -0.54 -3.89
N LEU A 15 8.99 -1.18 -2.81
CA LEU A 15 8.80 -0.65 -1.46
C LEU A 15 9.46 0.72 -1.28
N GLU A 16 10.67 0.92 -1.79
CA GLU A 16 11.38 2.20 -1.70
C GLU A 16 10.65 3.30 -2.48
N LYS A 17 10.24 3.00 -3.72
CA LYS A 17 9.45 3.90 -4.55
C LYS A 17 8.15 4.31 -3.83
N ASP A 18 7.43 3.35 -3.29
CA ASP A 18 6.16 3.58 -2.60
C ASP A 18 6.35 4.32 -1.26
N CYS A 19 7.42 4.03 -0.50
CA CYS A 19 7.76 4.81 0.71
C CYS A 19 8.01 6.28 0.37
N SER A 20 8.85 6.52 -0.65
CA SER A 20 9.19 7.87 -1.10
C SER A 20 7.97 8.62 -1.64
N PHE A 21 7.12 7.93 -2.39
CA PHE A 21 5.92 8.51 -3.00
C PHE A 21 4.83 8.78 -1.96
N PHE A 22 4.51 7.81 -1.10
CA PHE A 22 3.47 7.95 -0.07
C PHE A 22 3.90 8.77 1.15
N LYS A 23 5.20 9.10 1.27
CA LYS A 23 5.77 9.82 2.42
C LYS A 23 5.55 9.08 3.74
N ILE A 24 5.74 7.75 3.72
CA ILE A 24 5.67 6.90 4.92
C ILE A 24 6.96 6.10 5.08
N SER A 25 7.28 5.72 6.32
CA SER A 25 8.45 4.89 6.61
C SER A 25 8.27 3.46 6.08
N LYS A 26 9.39 2.78 5.79
CA LYS A 26 9.41 1.37 5.41
C LYS A 26 8.70 0.47 6.43
N ASP A 27 8.92 0.71 7.72
CA ASP A 27 8.23 -0.03 8.79
C ASP A 27 6.71 0.16 8.69
N ASN A 28 6.22 1.39 8.49
CA ASN A 28 4.79 1.65 8.35
C ASN A 28 4.22 1.00 7.08
N LEU A 29 4.89 1.13 5.94
CA LEU A 29 4.45 0.51 4.68
C LEU A 29 4.36 -1.00 4.81
N CYS A 30 5.40 -1.67 5.32
CA CYS A 30 5.40 -3.12 5.50
C CYS A 30 4.26 -3.59 6.41
N ASN A 31 3.97 -2.86 7.48
CA ASN A 31 2.86 -3.18 8.37
C ASN A 31 1.49 -2.97 7.72
N GLN A 32 1.32 -1.93 6.90
CA GLN A 32 0.09 -1.74 6.14
C GLN A 32 -0.10 -2.82 5.07
N ILE A 33 0.97 -3.22 4.37
CA ILE A 33 0.91 -4.32 3.40
C ILE A 33 0.51 -5.61 4.11
N LEU A 34 1.20 -5.98 5.20
CA LEU A 34 0.87 -7.16 5.99
C LEU A 34 -0.62 -7.18 6.39
N LEU A 35 -1.13 -6.06 6.90
CA LEU A 35 -2.54 -5.95 7.29
C LEU A 35 -3.49 -6.12 6.10
N LYS A 36 -3.24 -5.44 4.97
CA LYS A 36 -4.17 -5.37 3.83
C LYS A 36 -4.08 -6.57 2.88
N PHE A 37 -2.94 -7.25 2.83
CA PHE A 37 -2.65 -8.32 1.87
C PHE A 37 -2.56 -9.72 2.50
N SER A 38 -2.50 -9.85 3.83
CA SER A 38 -2.48 -11.14 4.53
C SER A 38 -3.65 -12.08 4.24
N LEU A 39 -4.75 -11.61 3.65
CA LEU A 39 -5.89 -12.45 3.29
C LEU A 39 -6.02 -12.67 1.77
N ARG A 40 -5.08 -12.18 0.97
CA ARG A 40 -5.21 -12.05 -0.50
C ARG A 40 -4.00 -12.56 -1.29
N PHE A 41 -3.05 -13.21 -0.63
CA PHE A 41 -1.86 -13.72 -1.30
C PHE A 41 -2.09 -15.17 -1.80
N CYS A 42 -1.48 -15.48 -2.93
CA CYS A 42 -1.27 -16.84 -3.41
C CYS A 42 0.07 -17.34 -2.87
N LEU A 43 0.26 -18.65 -2.79
CA LEU A 43 1.46 -19.27 -2.19
C LEU A 43 2.59 -19.50 -3.20
N LYS A 44 2.56 -18.86 -4.38
CA LYS A 44 3.39 -19.25 -5.53
C LYS A 44 4.05 -18.09 -6.28
N TYR A 45 3.95 -16.86 -5.78
CA TYR A 45 4.53 -15.73 -6.48
C TYR A 45 6.04 -15.84 -6.60
N GLN A 46 6.72 -16.42 -5.60
CA GLN A 46 8.16 -16.63 -5.67
C GLN A 46 8.57 -17.65 -6.75
N GLU A 47 7.71 -18.62 -7.10
CA GLU A 47 8.00 -19.62 -8.14
C GLU A 47 8.14 -18.96 -9.52
N ASP A 48 7.49 -17.82 -9.75
CA ASP A 48 7.59 -17.06 -11.00
C ASP A 48 8.82 -16.13 -11.04
N MET A 49 9.56 -16.01 -9.93
CA MET A 49 10.65 -15.04 -9.73
C MET A 49 12.04 -15.71 -9.67
N ILE A 50 12.22 -16.87 -10.31
CA ILE A 50 13.45 -17.67 -10.23
C ILE A 50 14.72 -16.97 -10.75
N PHE A 51 14.57 -15.96 -11.60
CA PHE A 51 15.69 -15.22 -12.19
C PHE A 51 16.03 -13.95 -11.43
N GLU A 52 15.24 -13.58 -10.42
CA GLU A 52 15.46 -12.37 -9.64
C GLU A 52 16.59 -12.56 -8.63
N GLU A 53 17.46 -11.56 -8.55
CA GLU A 53 18.40 -11.45 -7.43
C GLU A 53 17.62 -11.23 -6.13
N ASN A 54 18.19 -11.68 -5.01
CA ASN A 54 17.54 -11.57 -3.71
C ASN A 54 18.40 -10.77 -2.72
N ASP A 55 17.74 -9.97 -1.89
CA ASP A 55 18.37 -9.28 -0.75
C ASP A 55 17.41 -9.26 0.46
N TYR A 56 17.85 -8.73 1.59
CA TYR A 56 17.15 -8.79 2.86
C TYR A 56 16.25 -7.59 3.12
N LEU A 57 14.95 -7.84 3.15
CA LEU A 57 13.98 -6.95 3.77
C LEU A 57 14.04 -7.08 5.30
N GLN A 58 14.36 -5.99 5.98
CA GLN A 58 14.32 -5.89 7.44
C GLN A 58 13.29 -4.84 7.88
N PHE A 59 12.39 -5.23 8.78
CA PHE A 59 11.35 -4.35 9.34
C PHE A 59 10.87 -4.85 10.71
N ASN A 60 10.16 -3.99 11.43
CA ASN A 60 9.54 -4.32 12.71
C ASN A 60 8.04 -4.52 12.57
N ILE A 61 7.53 -5.70 12.90
CA ILE A 61 6.07 -5.92 13.03
C ILE A 61 5.56 -5.14 14.24
N HIS A 62 4.66 -4.19 13.99
CA HIS A 62 3.98 -3.39 15.00
C HIS A 62 3.14 -4.27 15.92
N LYS A 63 2.96 -3.85 17.18
CA LYS A 63 2.23 -4.65 18.19
C LYS A 63 0.84 -5.06 17.69
N ASP A 64 0.14 -4.15 17.02
CA ASP A 64 -1.23 -4.37 16.51
C ASP A 64 -1.29 -5.48 15.44
N ASN A 65 -0.21 -5.67 14.68
CA ASN A 65 -0.12 -6.68 13.63
C ASN A 65 0.46 -8.02 14.11
N GLN A 66 1.04 -8.09 15.31
CA GLN A 66 1.66 -9.33 15.79
C GLN A 66 0.64 -10.46 15.95
N ARG A 67 -0.57 -10.15 16.46
CA ARG A 67 -1.64 -11.14 16.57
C ARG A 67 -2.06 -11.67 15.20
N LEU A 68 -2.29 -10.78 14.24
CA LEU A 68 -2.64 -11.13 12.86
C LEU A 68 -1.58 -12.05 12.25
N PHE A 69 -0.30 -11.69 12.39
CA PHE A 69 0.81 -12.47 11.85
C PHE A 69 0.88 -13.88 12.47
N SER A 70 0.74 -13.99 13.80
CA SER A 70 0.72 -15.28 14.49
C SER A 70 -0.46 -16.15 14.06
N GLU A 71 -1.65 -15.56 13.88
CA GLU A 71 -2.83 -16.28 13.40
C GLU A 71 -2.65 -16.76 11.95
N LEU A 72 -2.03 -15.94 11.09
CA LEU A 72 -1.75 -16.30 9.70
C LEU A 72 -0.75 -17.46 9.61
N SER A 73 0.36 -17.37 10.34
CA SER A 73 1.40 -18.40 10.38
C SER A 73 0.85 -19.74 10.89
N ARG A 74 -0.09 -19.70 11.84
CA ARG A 74 -0.77 -20.92 12.33
C ARG A 74 -1.68 -21.56 11.28
N LYS A 75 -2.29 -20.77 10.39
CA LYS A 75 -3.18 -21.26 9.32
C LYS A 75 -2.38 -21.85 8.16
N VAL A 76 -1.24 -21.24 7.82
CA VAL A 76 -0.39 -21.66 6.70
C VAL A 76 0.84 -22.39 7.25
N LYS A 77 0.62 -23.61 7.78
CA LYS A 77 1.67 -24.39 8.46
C LYS A 77 2.77 -24.91 7.51
N GLU A 78 2.49 -24.90 6.21
CA GLU A 78 3.39 -25.40 5.17
C GLU A 78 4.52 -24.41 4.85
N LEU A 79 4.35 -23.13 5.21
CA LEU A 79 5.36 -22.11 4.99
C LEU A 79 6.05 -21.70 6.30
N SER A 80 7.34 -21.44 6.22
CA SER A 80 8.04 -20.69 7.25
C SER A 80 7.51 -19.25 7.30
N ASP A 81 7.69 -18.59 8.45
CA ASP A 81 7.41 -17.15 8.63
C ASP A 81 8.04 -16.28 7.52
N SER A 82 9.22 -16.66 7.03
CA SER A 82 9.93 -15.90 5.99
C SER A 82 9.29 -16.07 4.62
N GLU A 83 8.93 -17.30 4.24
CA GLU A 83 8.22 -17.58 2.98
C GLU A 83 6.84 -16.93 2.98
N LEU A 84 6.11 -17.05 4.09
CA LEU A 84 4.81 -16.42 4.26
C LEU A 84 4.87 -14.90 4.06
N LEU A 85 5.84 -14.23 4.72
CA LEU A 85 6.02 -12.79 4.56
C LEU A 85 6.41 -12.42 3.13
N ARG A 86 7.29 -13.21 2.50
CA ARG A 86 7.68 -13.01 1.10
C ARG A 86 6.47 -13.05 0.18
N GLU A 87 5.63 -14.07 0.27
CA GLU A 87 4.42 -14.21 -0.56
C GLU A 87 3.44 -13.06 -0.34
N VAL A 88 3.24 -12.62 0.91
CA VAL A 88 2.40 -11.45 1.23
C VAL A 88 2.93 -10.17 0.56
N PHE A 89 4.24 -9.94 0.62
CA PHE A 89 4.84 -8.74 0.03
C PHE A 89 4.91 -8.82 -1.51
N LEU A 90 5.09 -10.01 -2.09
CA LEU A 90 5.01 -10.20 -3.53
C LEU A 90 3.60 -9.95 -4.05
N ALA A 91 2.56 -10.41 -3.35
CA ALA A 91 1.17 -10.12 -3.68
C ALA A 91 0.88 -8.61 -3.79
N TYR A 92 1.63 -7.80 -3.05
CA TYR A 92 1.62 -6.34 -3.18
C TYR A 92 2.45 -5.87 -4.37
N ALA A 93 3.71 -6.30 -4.47
CA ALA A 93 4.67 -5.74 -5.42
C ALA A 93 4.32 -6.02 -6.90
N ILE A 94 3.66 -7.13 -7.21
CA ILE A 94 3.25 -7.47 -8.58
C ILE A 94 2.13 -6.56 -9.12
N LEU A 95 1.41 -5.86 -8.25
CA LEU A 95 0.31 -5.00 -8.68
C LEU A 95 0.84 -3.69 -9.26
N PRO A 96 0.17 -3.10 -10.27
CA PRO A 96 0.48 -1.75 -10.73
C PRO A 96 0.27 -0.70 -9.62
N PRO A 97 0.97 0.45 -9.67
CA PRO A 97 0.93 1.49 -8.64
C PRO A 97 -0.46 1.89 -8.13
N PHE A 98 -1.44 2.16 -9.01
CA PHE A 98 -2.78 2.55 -8.57
C PHE A 98 -3.48 1.44 -7.78
N LEU A 99 -3.27 0.15 -8.10
CA LEU A 99 -3.88 -0.95 -7.36
C LEU A 99 -3.24 -1.08 -5.98
N ARG A 100 -1.92 -0.95 -5.89
CA ARG A 100 -1.20 -0.91 -4.60
C ARG A 100 -1.75 0.19 -3.70
N GLU A 101 -1.88 1.41 -4.22
CA GLU A 101 -2.45 2.55 -3.49
C GLU A 101 -3.93 2.32 -3.12
N THR A 102 -4.74 1.78 -4.04
CA THR A 102 -6.16 1.47 -3.79
C THR A 102 -6.34 0.46 -2.66
N HIS A 103 -5.50 -0.58 -2.59
CA HIS A 103 -5.58 -1.59 -1.54
C HIS A 103 -5.10 -1.03 -0.19
N LEU A 104 -4.00 -0.28 -0.18
CA LEU A 104 -3.45 0.30 1.05
C LEU A 104 -4.40 1.33 1.67
N PHE A 105 -4.92 2.24 0.85
CA PHE A 105 -5.77 3.35 1.29
C PHE A 105 -7.25 3.14 0.97
N LYS A 106 -7.71 1.88 0.98
CA LYS A 106 -9.06 1.48 0.54
C LYS A 106 -10.16 2.34 1.14
N GLU A 107 -10.12 2.59 2.45
CA GLU A 107 -11.13 3.39 3.15
C GLU A 107 -11.16 4.83 2.64
N LYS A 108 -9.97 5.44 2.45
CA LYS A 108 -9.82 6.80 1.91
C LYS A 108 -10.30 6.88 0.47
N VAL A 109 -9.90 5.94 -0.38
CA VAL A 109 -10.31 5.87 -1.80
C VAL A 109 -11.82 5.70 -1.92
N ASN A 110 -12.42 4.80 -1.14
CA ASN A 110 -13.86 4.60 -1.10
C ASN A 110 -14.59 5.87 -0.66
N PHE A 111 -14.11 6.54 0.38
CA PHE A 111 -14.68 7.81 0.84
C PHE A 111 -14.65 8.88 -0.26
N LEU A 112 -13.50 9.06 -0.92
CA LEU A 112 -13.36 10.03 -2.01
C LEU A 112 -14.30 9.70 -3.19
N HIS A 113 -14.40 8.42 -3.54
CA HIS A 113 -15.29 7.97 -4.60
C HIS A 113 -16.77 8.17 -4.27
N SER A 114 -17.20 7.89 -3.05
CA SER A 114 -18.57 8.20 -2.60
C SER A 114 -18.82 9.72 -2.60
N SER A 115 -17.87 10.50 -2.11
CA SER A 115 -17.97 11.98 -2.09
C SER A 115 -18.08 12.57 -3.50
N TYR A 116 -17.34 12.01 -4.46
CA TYR A 116 -17.45 12.34 -5.88
C TYR A 116 -18.85 12.04 -6.43
N LYS A 117 -19.40 10.85 -6.15
CA LYS A 117 -20.74 10.46 -6.61
C LYS A 117 -21.83 11.34 -6.01
N ASP A 118 -21.74 11.62 -4.72
CA ASP A 118 -22.75 12.36 -3.97
C ASP A 118 -22.58 13.89 -4.11
N GLN A 119 -21.56 14.33 -4.85
CA GLN A 119 -21.19 15.74 -5.01
C GLN A 119 -21.02 16.46 -3.66
N LYS A 120 -20.49 15.71 -2.67
CA LYS A 120 -20.25 16.18 -1.30
C LYS A 120 -19.04 17.11 -1.28
N VAL A 121 -19.16 18.22 -0.56
CA VAL A 121 -18.01 19.07 -0.21
C VAL A 121 -17.17 18.35 0.84
N ILE A 122 -15.87 18.23 0.57
CA ILE A 122 -14.89 17.64 1.48
C ILE A 122 -13.81 18.67 1.80
N LYS A 123 -13.17 18.48 2.95
CA LYS A 123 -11.98 19.23 3.35
C LYS A 123 -10.76 18.32 3.36
N ILE A 124 -9.74 18.70 2.60
CA ILE A 124 -8.48 17.97 2.52
C ILE A 124 -7.33 18.83 3.05
N ASP A 125 -6.41 18.19 3.74
CA ASP A 125 -5.07 18.68 4.03
C ASP A 125 -4.12 18.12 2.96
N SER A 126 -3.43 18.98 2.23
CA SER A 126 -2.40 18.60 1.27
C SER A 126 -1.03 19.04 1.76
N LEU A 127 0.04 18.69 1.03
CA LEU A 127 1.40 19.13 1.39
C LEU A 127 1.58 20.66 1.33
N SER A 128 0.74 21.38 0.61
CA SER A 128 0.88 22.83 0.39
C SER A 128 -0.21 23.67 1.04
N GLU A 129 -1.43 23.14 1.16
CA GLU A 129 -2.59 23.91 1.59
C GLU A 129 -3.73 23.02 2.08
N ILE A 130 -4.62 23.60 2.89
CA ILE A 130 -5.92 23.03 3.22
C ILE A 130 -6.95 23.55 2.21
N ILE A 131 -7.71 22.65 1.61
CA ILE A 131 -8.70 22.98 0.58
C ILE A 131 -10.04 22.39 0.97
N GLU A 132 -11.10 23.17 0.75
CA GLU A 132 -12.48 22.73 0.88
C GLU A 132 -13.15 22.85 -0.49
N GLY A 133 -13.77 21.76 -0.95
CA GLY A 133 -14.40 21.73 -2.26
C GLY A 133 -14.95 20.36 -2.63
N LYS A 134 -15.56 20.26 -3.82
CA LYS A 134 -16.06 18.99 -4.35
C LYS A 134 -14.98 18.32 -5.18
N VAL A 135 -14.93 16.98 -5.11
CA VAL A 135 -14.10 16.21 -6.03
C VAL A 135 -14.70 16.33 -7.43
N GLU A 136 -13.93 16.87 -8.36
CA GLU A 136 -14.31 17.06 -9.77
C GLU A 136 -13.96 15.84 -10.61
N LYS A 137 -12.89 15.12 -10.23
CA LYS A 137 -12.41 13.92 -10.93
C LYS A 137 -11.57 13.06 -10.01
N ILE A 138 -11.61 11.75 -10.21
CA ILE A 138 -10.67 10.77 -9.66
C ILE A 138 -10.06 10.01 -10.84
N PHE A 139 -8.74 9.96 -10.95
CA PHE A 139 -8.08 9.40 -12.12
C PHE A 139 -6.68 8.88 -11.81
N ARG A 140 -6.14 8.03 -12.69
CA ARG A 140 -4.74 7.59 -12.63
C ARG A 140 -3.86 8.64 -13.30
N CYS A 141 -2.77 9.01 -12.65
CA CYS A 141 -1.78 9.93 -13.21
C CYS A 141 -1.01 9.21 -14.33
N PRO A 142 -0.99 9.72 -15.58
CA PRO A 142 -0.31 9.03 -16.68
C PRO A 142 1.20 8.82 -16.46
N ASN A 143 1.85 9.69 -15.68
CA ASN A 143 3.30 9.66 -15.48
C ASN A 143 3.72 8.75 -14.33
N THR A 144 2.90 8.64 -13.28
CA THR A 144 3.27 7.92 -12.05
C THR A 144 2.42 6.67 -11.80
N ASP A 145 1.30 6.55 -12.51
CA ASP A 145 0.26 5.53 -12.37
C ASP A 145 -0.39 5.46 -10.98
N TYR A 146 -0.16 6.43 -10.09
CA TYR A 146 -0.91 6.58 -8.83
C TYR A 146 -2.18 7.41 -9.02
N LEU A 147 -3.09 7.34 -8.06
CA LEU A 147 -4.37 8.04 -8.06
C LEU A 147 -4.21 9.53 -7.71
N LYS A 148 -4.89 10.34 -8.51
CA LYS A 148 -5.12 11.76 -8.25
C LYS A 148 -6.60 12.06 -8.11
N ILE A 149 -6.90 13.09 -7.34
CA ILE A 149 -8.17 13.78 -7.36
C ILE A 149 -7.98 15.20 -7.88
N MET A 150 -9.06 15.77 -8.44
CA MET A 150 -9.11 17.17 -8.83
C MET A 150 -10.14 17.90 -7.96
N ILE A 151 -9.76 19.05 -7.40
CA ILE A 151 -10.63 19.97 -6.67
C ILE A 151 -10.25 21.39 -7.09
N HIS A 152 -11.22 22.19 -7.54
CA HIS A 152 -10.99 23.55 -8.06
C HIS A 152 -9.92 23.60 -9.16
N LYS A 153 -9.94 22.64 -10.08
CA LYS A 153 -8.92 22.47 -11.15
C LYS A 153 -7.48 22.24 -10.66
N LYS A 154 -7.26 22.06 -9.36
CA LYS A 154 -5.96 21.66 -8.78
C LYS A 154 -5.95 20.14 -8.59
N GLU A 155 -4.79 19.52 -8.81
CA GLU A 155 -4.61 18.07 -8.73
C GLU A 155 -3.85 17.66 -7.47
N PHE A 156 -4.33 16.62 -6.80
CA PHE A 156 -3.72 16.10 -5.56
C PHE A 156 -3.57 14.58 -5.60
N TYR A 157 -2.43 14.07 -5.16
CA TYR A 157 -2.24 12.63 -5.00
C TYR A 157 -2.99 12.11 -3.77
N VAL A 158 -3.74 11.01 -3.93
CA VAL A 158 -4.63 10.46 -2.88
C VAL A 158 -3.85 10.02 -1.64
N SER A 159 -2.71 9.38 -1.83
CA SER A 159 -1.80 8.98 -0.74
C SER A 159 -1.23 10.16 0.05
N GLN A 160 -1.04 11.32 -0.59
CA GLN A 160 -0.37 12.49 -0.01
C GLN A 160 -1.32 13.51 0.62
N ILE A 161 -2.63 13.23 0.62
CA ILE A 161 -3.64 14.08 1.27
C ILE A 161 -4.27 13.39 2.48
N ARG A 162 -4.72 14.19 3.43
CA ARG A 162 -5.57 13.76 4.55
C ARG A 162 -6.97 14.34 4.38
N VAL A 163 -7.98 13.49 4.42
CA VAL A 163 -9.38 13.96 4.52
C VAL A 163 -9.65 14.32 5.97
N ILE A 164 -10.18 15.52 6.22
CA ILE A 164 -10.45 16.03 7.58
C ILE A 164 -11.95 16.12 7.87
N SER A 165 -12.81 16.32 6.86
CA SER A 165 -14.28 16.33 6.98
C SER A 165 -15.00 16.09 5.65
#